data_AF-A0A412X7B7-F1
#
_entry.id   AF-A0A412X7B7-F1
#
_cell.length_a   1.000
_cell.length_b   1.000
_cell.length_c   1.000
_cell.angle_alpha   90.00
_cell.angle_beta   90.00
_cell.angle_gamma   90.00
#
_symmetry.space_group_name_H-M   'P 1'
#
loop_
_entity.id
_entity.type
_entity.pdbx_description
1 polymer ?
#
loop_
_entity_poly.entity_id
_entity_poly.type
_entity_poly.pdbx_seq_one_letter_code
_entity_poly.pdbx_strand_id
1 'polypeptide(L)'
;MKKIVWFVFLCCIMVGQPVWAQNKVTEQQKVEYDKGNRDQKFLKEYIEALKADGQTEILNGVVDEYLMVLPLNERYSGGNLSDFVEYITHMNTKTIVDIIENWDKLSFTEEQADKIVEKIDHVCKMDLFQVIMKEREDGKGPIMDCSSLQTALRKSGIPVSNVRRQTIEMWQYWQVKDITGMIGAFENMFVESEAAQKEKADNGVLDLETIFDGVILGSMVNYILEESNLEQCTKILDIMNLVVEKNDNSTFVDMIAKWKDNFEGKKMMIEMGEE
;
A
#
# COMPACT_ATOMS: atom_id res chain seq x y z
N MET A 1 26.86 -8.78 -50.37
CA MET A 1 26.33 -7.55 -49.73
C MET A 1 25.12 -6.96 -50.47
N LYS A 2 24.07 -7.74 -50.76
CA LYS A 2 22.80 -7.23 -51.35
C LYS A 2 21.53 -7.67 -50.59
N LYS A 3 21.64 -8.62 -49.64
CA LYS A 3 20.51 -9.08 -48.81
C LYS A 3 20.34 -8.31 -47.49
N ILE A 4 21.39 -7.66 -46.99
CA ILE A 4 21.36 -6.89 -45.74
C ILE A 4 20.63 -5.53 -45.93
N VAL A 5 20.64 -4.98 -47.15
CA VAL A 5 20.01 -3.69 -47.45
C VAL A 5 18.48 -3.78 -47.48
N TRP A 6 17.90 -4.93 -47.80
CA TRP A 6 16.45 -5.12 -47.84
C TRP A 6 15.82 -5.24 -46.45
N PHE A 7 16.54 -5.78 -45.46
CA PHE A 7 16.03 -5.87 -44.08
C PHE A 7 16.00 -4.51 -43.39
N VAL A 8 16.96 -3.63 -43.67
CA VAL A 8 16.98 -2.27 -43.12
C VAL A 8 15.84 -1.43 -43.73
N PHE A 9 15.53 -1.61 -45.02
CA PHE A 9 14.44 -0.88 -45.66
C PHE A 9 13.05 -1.36 -45.21
N LEU A 10 12.87 -2.64 -44.88
CA LEU A 10 11.62 -3.16 -44.33
C LEU A 10 11.40 -2.73 -42.86
N CYS A 11 12.47 -2.62 -42.07
CA CYS A 11 12.40 -2.05 -40.72
C CYS A 11 12.07 -0.54 -40.74
N CYS A 12 12.48 0.19 -41.78
CA CYS A 12 12.17 1.61 -41.91
C CYS A 12 10.75 1.93 -42.43
N ILE A 13 10.04 0.97 -43.03
CA ILE A 13 8.65 1.15 -43.49
C ILE A 13 7.63 0.74 -42.40
N MET A 14 8.05 0.00 -41.38
CA MET A 14 7.29 -0.18 -40.13
C MET A 14 7.61 0.88 -39.07
N VAL A 15 8.30 1.96 -39.44
CA VAL A 15 8.11 3.24 -38.76
C VAL A 15 6.74 3.73 -39.22
N GLY A 16 5.71 3.22 -38.53
CA GLY A 16 4.39 3.82 -38.55
C GLY A 16 4.60 5.33 -38.46
N GLN A 17 3.87 6.06 -39.30
CA GLN A 17 3.83 7.52 -39.26
C GLN A 17 3.91 7.95 -37.78
N PRO A 18 4.71 8.95 -37.40
CA PRO A 18 4.56 9.52 -36.09
C PRO A 18 3.10 9.94 -36.03
N VAL A 19 2.28 9.16 -35.34
CA VAL A 19 1.01 9.63 -34.84
C VAL A 19 1.49 10.69 -33.89
N TRP A 20 1.51 11.92 -34.39
CA TRP A 20 1.48 13.08 -33.53
C TRP A 20 0.36 12.74 -32.55
N ALA A 21 0.72 12.42 -31.31
CA ALA A 21 -0.25 12.28 -30.26
C ALA A 21 -0.92 13.65 -30.20
N GLN A 22 -2.03 13.80 -30.93
CA GLN A 22 -2.93 14.90 -30.70
C GLN A 22 -3.33 14.71 -29.26
N ASN A 23 -2.91 15.61 -28.36
CA ASN A 23 -3.38 15.66 -26.98
C ASN A 23 -4.90 15.46 -27.04
N LYS A 24 -5.37 14.29 -26.62
CA LYS A 24 -6.79 13.99 -26.56
C LYS A 24 -7.42 14.69 -25.37
N VAL A 25 -6.62 15.00 -24.36
CA VAL A 25 -6.98 15.95 -23.31
C VAL A 25 -6.94 17.37 -23.87
N THR A 26 -8.11 18.00 -23.90
CA THR A 26 -8.25 19.40 -24.29
C THR A 26 -7.90 20.33 -23.12
N GLU A 27 -7.34 21.51 -23.42
CA GLU A 27 -7.14 22.56 -22.41
C GLU A 27 -8.47 22.98 -21.76
N GLN A 28 -9.58 22.90 -22.50
CA GLN A 28 -10.90 23.14 -21.95
C GLN A 28 -11.27 22.12 -20.86
N GLN A 29 -10.99 20.82 -21.06
CA GLN A 29 -11.25 19.80 -20.04
C GLN A 29 -10.43 20.05 -18.77
N LYS A 30 -9.15 20.41 -18.90
CA LYS A 30 -8.31 20.78 -17.75
C LYS A 30 -8.92 21.96 -16.99
N VAL A 31 -9.26 23.03 -17.70
CA VAL A 31 -9.85 24.24 -17.11
C VAL A 31 -11.18 23.95 -16.41
N GLU A 32 -12.05 23.13 -17.00
CA GLU A 32 -13.32 22.75 -16.37
C GLU A 32 -13.11 21.87 -15.13
N TYR A 33 -12.15 20.95 -15.17
CA TYR A 33 -11.76 20.16 -14.01
C TYR A 33 -11.18 21.02 -12.89
N ASP A 34 -10.29 21.96 -13.20
CA ASP A 34 -9.67 22.88 -12.24
C ASP A 34 -10.69 23.84 -11.60
N LYS A 35 -11.77 24.17 -12.32
CA LYS A 35 -12.91 24.93 -11.78
C LYS A 35 -13.82 24.13 -10.84
N GLY A 36 -13.56 22.84 -10.65
CA GLY A 36 -14.36 21.97 -9.78
C GLY A 36 -15.54 21.30 -10.49
N ASN A 37 -15.54 21.20 -11.83
CA ASN A 37 -16.56 20.42 -12.51
C ASN A 37 -16.37 18.93 -12.19
N ARG A 38 -17.37 18.33 -11.56
CA ARG A 38 -17.41 16.92 -11.15
C ARG A 38 -18.63 16.19 -11.71
N ASP A 39 -19.24 16.73 -12.77
CA ASP A 39 -20.35 16.06 -13.44
C ASP A 39 -19.91 14.66 -13.93
N GLN A 40 -20.77 13.66 -13.73
CA GLN A 40 -20.45 12.27 -14.03
C GLN A 40 -20.07 12.06 -15.50
N LYS A 41 -20.78 12.69 -16.43
CA LYS A 41 -20.51 12.55 -17.87
C LYS A 41 -19.19 13.21 -18.22
N PHE A 42 -18.96 14.41 -17.70
CA PHE A 42 -17.70 15.13 -17.87
C PHE A 42 -16.50 14.31 -17.37
N LEU A 43 -16.56 13.81 -16.13
CA LEU A 43 -15.47 13.03 -15.53
C LEU A 43 -15.19 11.75 -16.34
N LYS A 44 -16.22 11.06 -16.80
CA LYS A 44 -16.06 9.86 -17.65
C LYS A 44 -15.35 10.19 -18.96
N GLU A 45 -15.77 11.26 -19.66
CA GLU A 45 -15.12 11.70 -20.90
C GLU A 45 -13.68 12.15 -20.66
N TYR A 46 -13.42 12.78 -19.51
CA TYR A 46 -12.09 13.24 -19.13
C TYR A 46 -11.14 12.06 -18.80
N ILE A 47 -11.62 11.05 -18.10
CA ILE A 47 -10.88 9.80 -17.83
C ILE A 47 -10.46 9.14 -19.15
N GLU A 48 -11.37 8.99 -20.11
CA GLU A 48 -11.05 8.37 -21.41
C GLU A 48 -9.99 9.17 -22.19
N ALA A 49 -10.05 10.51 -22.12
CA ALA A 49 -9.03 11.37 -22.70
C ALA A 49 -7.67 11.21 -22.02
N LEU A 50 -7.64 11.17 -20.68
CA LEU A 50 -6.42 10.99 -19.88
C LEU A 50 -5.78 9.61 -20.11
N LYS A 51 -6.58 8.54 -20.20
CA LYS A 51 -6.11 7.19 -20.56
C LYS A 51 -5.43 7.20 -21.93
N ALA A 52 -6.06 7.84 -22.91
CA ALA A 52 -5.54 7.90 -24.26
C ALA A 52 -4.25 8.70 -24.41
N ASP A 53 -4.02 9.67 -23.52
CA ASP A 53 -2.80 10.49 -23.45
C ASP A 53 -1.73 9.90 -22.50
N GLY A 54 -2.04 8.82 -21.77
CA GLY A 54 -1.12 8.19 -20.83
C GLY A 54 -0.83 9.00 -19.56
N GLN A 55 -1.74 9.89 -19.15
CA GLN A 55 -1.55 10.79 -17.99
C GLN A 55 -1.91 10.10 -16.66
N THR A 56 -1.13 9.08 -16.28
CA THR A 56 -1.41 8.18 -15.14
C THR A 56 -1.44 8.86 -13.77
N GLU A 57 -0.63 9.90 -13.55
CA GLU A 57 -0.59 10.62 -12.26
C GLU A 57 -1.91 11.36 -11.98
N ILE A 58 -2.48 12.00 -13.01
CA ILE A 58 -3.76 12.71 -12.90
C ILE A 58 -4.92 11.71 -12.84
N LEU A 59 -4.80 10.56 -13.53
CA LEU A 59 -5.84 9.54 -13.58
C LEU A 59 -6.26 9.04 -12.20
N ASN A 60 -5.33 8.83 -11.25
CA ASN A 60 -5.68 8.41 -9.90
C ASN A 60 -6.72 9.35 -9.27
N GLY A 61 -6.48 10.66 -9.31
CA GLY A 61 -7.37 11.65 -8.70
C GLY A 61 -8.72 11.74 -9.40
N VAL A 62 -8.73 11.74 -10.74
CA VAL A 62 -9.97 11.86 -11.51
C VAL A 62 -10.82 10.59 -11.40
N VAL A 63 -10.21 9.41 -11.39
CA VAL A 63 -10.90 8.14 -11.15
C VAL A 63 -11.47 8.09 -9.74
N ASP A 64 -10.71 8.52 -8.72
CA ASP A 64 -11.19 8.58 -7.34
C ASP A 64 -12.46 9.46 -7.23
N GLU A 65 -12.45 10.64 -7.81
CA GLU A 65 -13.60 11.54 -7.81
C GLU A 65 -14.78 10.99 -8.63
N TYR A 66 -14.52 10.40 -9.80
CA TYR A 66 -15.55 9.81 -10.65
C TYR A 66 -16.29 8.68 -9.94
N LEU A 67 -15.55 7.78 -9.27
CA LEU A 67 -16.17 6.68 -8.53
C LEU A 67 -17.05 7.22 -7.38
N MET A 68 -16.67 8.32 -6.75
CA MET A 68 -17.47 8.91 -5.67
C MET A 68 -18.77 9.60 -6.12
N VAL A 69 -18.88 10.03 -7.39
CA VAL A 69 -20.13 10.63 -7.90
C VAL A 69 -21.14 9.58 -8.37
N LEU A 70 -20.72 8.34 -8.59
CA LEU A 70 -21.61 7.25 -8.97
C LEU A 70 -22.44 6.76 -7.76
N PRO A 71 -23.62 6.17 -8.00
CA PRO A 71 -24.35 5.46 -6.95
C PRO A 71 -23.63 4.15 -6.59
N LEU A 72 -23.65 3.75 -5.32
CA LEU A 72 -22.84 2.65 -4.76
C LEU A 72 -22.93 1.33 -5.57
N ASN A 73 -24.11 1.00 -6.07
CA ASN A 73 -24.37 -0.20 -6.87
C ASN A 73 -23.70 -0.19 -8.27
N GLU A 74 -23.24 0.96 -8.74
CA GLU A 74 -22.55 1.11 -10.04
C GLU A 74 -21.04 1.32 -9.87
N ARG A 75 -20.60 1.84 -8.72
CA ARG A 75 -19.20 2.23 -8.43
C ARG A 75 -18.19 1.15 -8.75
N TYR A 76 -18.44 -0.08 -8.32
CA TYR A 76 -17.46 -1.16 -8.37
C TYR A 76 -17.91 -2.27 -9.32
N SER A 77 -18.45 -1.89 -10.47
CA SER A 77 -19.00 -2.81 -11.47
C SER A 77 -18.44 -2.56 -12.87
N GLY A 78 -18.30 -3.62 -13.67
CA GLY A 78 -17.87 -3.53 -15.07
C GLY A 78 -16.57 -2.74 -15.24
N GLY A 79 -16.57 -1.77 -16.16
CA GLY A 79 -15.41 -0.92 -16.43
C GLY A 79 -14.97 -0.06 -15.25
N ASN A 80 -15.87 0.27 -14.31
CA ASN A 80 -15.49 1.07 -13.14
C ASN A 80 -14.63 0.26 -12.16
N LEU A 81 -14.86 -1.05 -12.06
CA LEU A 81 -13.99 -1.94 -11.29
C LEU A 81 -12.61 -2.07 -11.94
N SER A 82 -12.56 -2.17 -13.27
CA SER A 82 -11.29 -2.14 -14.00
C SER A 82 -10.53 -0.85 -13.75
N ASP A 83 -11.22 0.30 -13.79
CA ASP A 83 -10.60 1.60 -13.53
C ASP A 83 -10.07 1.72 -12.09
N PHE A 84 -10.79 1.18 -11.10
CA PHE A 84 -10.29 1.07 -9.72
C PHE A 84 -9.00 0.25 -9.65
N VAL A 85 -9.00 -0.96 -10.21
CA VAL A 85 -7.85 -1.87 -10.15
C VAL A 85 -6.63 -1.28 -10.89
N GLU A 86 -6.84 -0.60 -12.01
CA GLU A 86 -5.75 -0.10 -12.84
C GLU A 86 -5.19 1.24 -12.35
N TYR A 87 -6.05 2.20 -12.00
CA TYR A 87 -5.63 3.61 -11.86
C TYR A 87 -5.65 4.16 -10.44
N ILE A 88 -6.31 3.50 -9.48
CA ILE A 88 -6.17 3.92 -8.07
C ILE A 88 -4.82 3.45 -7.56
N THR A 89 -3.89 4.37 -7.34
CA THR A 89 -2.52 4.07 -6.93
C THR A 89 -2.18 4.58 -5.53
N HIS A 90 -3.04 5.40 -4.93
CA HIS A 90 -2.81 5.97 -3.61
C HIS A 90 -3.78 5.48 -2.54
N MET A 91 -3.26 5.17 -1.36
CA MET A 91 -3.98 4.56 -0.24
C MET A 91 -4.93 5.53 0.48
N ASN A 92 -4.71 6.83 0.33
CA ASN A 92 -5.52 7.90 0.92
C ASN A 92 -6.72 8.33 0.03
N THR A 93 -6.99 7.59 -1.05
CA THR A 93 -8.13 7.83 -1.93
C THR A 93 -9.45 7.54 -1.22
N LYS A 94 -10.49 8.31 -1.54
CA LYS A 94 -11.83 8.11 -0.97
C LYS A 94 -12.39 6.75 -1.37
N THR A 95 -12.04 6.29 -2.57
CA THR A 95 -12.47 5.03 -3.15
C THR A 95 -12.01 3.82 -2.35
N ILE A 96 -10.77 3.80 -1.85
CA ILE A 96 -10.28 2.70 -1.00
C ILE A 96 -11.05 2.67 0.33
N VAL A 97 -11.30 3.84 0.93
CA VAL A 97 -12.08 3.90 2.16
C VAL A 97 -13.54 3.45 1.91
N ASP A 98 -14.17 3.94 0.85
CA ASP A 98 -15.56 3.63 0.50
C ASP A 98 -15.79 2.15 0.22
N ILE A 99 -14.87 1.48 -0.49
CA ILE A 99 -14.99 0.04 -0.75
C ILE A 99 -14.84 -0.79 0.52
N ILE A 100 -13.94 -0.39 1.43
CA ILE A 100 -13.74 -1.06 2.73
C ILE A 100 -14.97 -0.87 3.61
N GLU A 101 -15.50 0.34 3.71
CA GLU A 101 -16.67 0.66 4.56
C GLU A 101 -17.97 0.02 4.05
N ASN A 102 -18.07 -0.24 2.75
CA ASN A 102 -19.25 -0.83 2.14
C ASN A 102 -19.03 -2.28 1.68
N TRP A 103 -17.95 -2.94 2.11
CA TRP A 103 -17.61 -4.30 1.70
C TRP A 103 -18.79 -5.27 1.77
N ASP A 104 -19.50 -5.32 2.90
CA ASP A 104 -20.62 -6.24 3.12
C ASP A 104 -21.89 -5.88 2.32
N LYS A 105 -21.94 -4.69 1.73
CA LYS A 105 -23.07 -4.22 0.91
C LYS A 105 -22.83 -4.41 -0.59
N LEU A 106 -21.57 -4.64 -0.97
CA LEU A 106 -21.16 -4.83 -2.35
C LEU A 106 -21.21 -6.32 -2.69
N SER A 107 -21.61 -6.62 -3.93
CA SER A 107 -21.69 -8.00 -4.41
C SER A 107 -20.59 -8.22 -5.43
N PHE A 108 -19.55 -8.95 -5.03
CA PHE A 108 -18.41 -9.32 -5.87
C PHE A 108 -18.41 -10.82 -6.12
N THR A 109 -17.92 -11.23 -7.28
CA THR A 109 -17.46 -12.63 -7.44
C THR A 109 -16.19 -12.84 -6.61
N GLU A 110 -15.87 -14.09 -6.31
CA GLU A 110 -14.63 -14.46 -5.59
C GLU A 110 -13.38 -13.85 -6.27
N GLU A 111 -13.25 -14.02 -7.59
CA GLU A 111 -12.15 -13.44 -8.37
C GLU A 111 -12.08 -11.90 -8.28
N GLN A 112 -13.23 -11.22 -8.24
CA GLN A 112 -13.26 -9.76 -8.10
C GLN A 112 -12.84 -9.35 -6.69
N ALA A 113 -13.34 -10.06 -5.67
CA ALA A 113 -13.00 -9.81 -4.28
C ALA A 113 -11.49 -9.97 -4.05
N ASP A 114 -10.90 -11.05 -4.57
CA ASP A 114 -9.46 -11.31 -4.47
C ASP A 114 -8.63 -10.19 -5.11
N LYS A 115 -8.99 -9.77 -6.34
CA LYS A 115 -8.32 -8.67 -7.03
C LYS A 115 -8.42 -7.33 -6.30
N ILE A 116 -9.57 -7.05 -5.68
CA ILE A 116 -9.76 -5.84 -4.89
C ILE A 116 -8.86 -5.87 -3.66
N VAL A 117 -8.83 -7.00 -2.95
CA VAL A 117 -8.03 -7.16 -1.73
C VAL A 117 -6.54 -7.06 -2.05
N GLU A 118 -6.08 -7.77 -3.10
CA GLU A 118 -4.70 -7.69 -3.60
C GLU A 118 -4.34 -6.25 -3.97
N LYS A 119 -5.25 -5.54 -4.65
CA LYS A 119 -5.04 -4.14 -5.04
C LYS A 119 -4.90 -3.23 -3.82
N ILE A 120 -5.77 -3.36 -2.81
CA ILE A 120 -5.71 -2.56 -1.58
C ILE A 120 -4.40 -2.83 -0.85
N ASP A 121 -4.02 -4.11 -0.68
CA ASP A 121 -2.77 -4.50 -0.03
C ASP A 121 -1.55 -3.93 -0.78
N HIS A 122 -1.54 -4.02 -2.10
CA HIS A 122 -0.47 -3.50 -2.94
C HIS A 122 -0.35 -1.98 -2.86
N VAL A 123 -1.46 -1.24 -2.98
CA VAL A 123 -1.45 0.22 -2.91
C VAL A 123 -0.95 0.70 -1.55
N CYS A 124 -1.44 0.12 -0.46
CA CYS A 124 -0.98 0.48 0.88
C CYS A 124 0.51 0.16 1.07
N LYS A 125 1.02 -0.94 0.49
CA LYS A 125 2.45 -1.27 0.50
C LYS A 125 3.29 -0.22 -0.20
N MET A 126 2.92 0.09 -1.45
CA MET A 126 3.71 0.96 -2.31
C MET A 126 3.72 2.40 -1.80
N ASP A 127 2.58 2.93 -1.34
CA ASP A 127 2.50 4.28 -0.80
C ASP A 127 3.36 4.45 0.45
N LEU A 128 3.27 3.53 1.43
CA LEU A 128 4.08 3.57 2.64
C LEU A 128 5.58 3.48 2.30
N PHE A 129 5.96 2.58 1.38
CA PHE A 129 7.34 2.46 0.93
C PHE A 129 7.85 3.76 0.30
N GLN A 130 7.06 4.38 -0.59
CA GLN A 130 7.43 5.64 -1.24
C GLN A 130 7.62 6.78 -0.23
N VAL A 131 6.76 6.88 0.79
CA VAL A 131 6.92 7.90 1.83
C VAL A 131 8.20 7.69 2.63
N ILE A 132 8.54 6.44 2.99
CA ILE A 132 9.80 6.13 3.69
C ILE A 132 11.01 6.46 2.81
N MET A 133 10.95 6.14 1.51
CA MET A 133 12.06 6.46 0.60
C MET A 133 12.24 7.97 0.46
N LYS A 134 11.14 8.72 0.40
CA LYS A 134 11.17 10.19 0.35
C LYS A 134 11.74 10.81 1.63
N GLU A 135 11.35 10.31 2.80
CA GLU A 135 11.93 10.73 4.09
C GLU A 135 13.45 10.57 4.09
N ARG A 136 13.96 9.43 3.59
CA ARG A 136 15.41 9.18 3.52
C ARG A 136 16.14 10.17 2.62
N GLU A 137 15.45 10.73 1.62
CA GLU A 137 16.00 11.73 0.72
C GLU A 137 15.95 13.16 1.29
N ASP A 138 14.84 13.53 1.94
CA ASP A 138 14.58 14.91 2.37
C ASP A 138 14.82 15.20 3.86
N GLY A 139 15.04 14.14 4.67
CA GLY A 139 15.30 14.20 6.11
C GLY A 139 14.12 14.72 6.93
N LYS A 140 12.94 14.86 6.32
CA LYS A 140 11.72 15.27 6.99
C LYS A 140 10.94 13.98 7.22
N GLY A 141 10.74 13.62 8.49
CA GLY A 141 10.07 12.38 8.91
C GLY A 141 8.83 12.05 8.07
N PRO A 142 8.43 10.77 8.00
CA PRO A 142 7.42 10.35 7.04
C PRO A 142 6.08 10.98 7.45
N ILE A 143 5.45 11.76 6.58
CA ILE A 143 4.13 12.38 6.86
C ILE A 143 3.10 11.80 5.88
N MET A 144 2.20 10.97 6.41
CA MET A 144 1.03 10.48 5.68
C MET A 144 -0.09 10.16 6.68
N ASP A 145 -1.25 10.78 6.49
CA ASP A 145 -2.46 10.52 7.27
C ASP A 145 -3.24 9.34 6.67
N CYS A 146 -3.35 8.26 7.44
CA CYS A 146 -4.08 7.04 7.12
C CYS A 146 -5.24 6.82 8.11
N SER A 147 -5.64 7.82 8.90
CA SER A 147 -6.64 7.69 9.98
C SER A 147 -8.00 7.19 9.49
N SER A 148 -8.47 7.70 8.34
CA SER A 148 -9.72 7.23 7.70
C SER A 148 -9.62 5.76 7.27
N LEU A 149 -8.49 5.38 6.65
CA LEU A 149 -8.23 4.00 6.23
C LEU A 149 -8.14 3.05 7.43
N GLN A 150 -7.40 3.42 8.48
CA GLN A 150 -7.29 2.67 9.73
C GLN A 150 -8.68 2.46 10.35
N THR A 151 -9.49 3.52 10.41
CA THR A 151 -10.85 3.46 10.96
C THR A 151 -11.74 2.52 10.16
N ALA A 152 -11.67 2.58 8.83
CA ALA A 152 -12.43 1.71 7.94
C ALA A 152 -12.01 0.24 8.11
N LEU A 153 -10.71 -0.03 8.11
CA LEU A 153 -10.17 -1.38 8.31
C LEU A 153 -10.60 -1.97 9.65
N ARG A 154 -10.49 -1.23 10.77
CA ARG A 154 -10.91 -1.71 12.09
C ARG A 154 -12.37 -2.19 12.16
N LYS A 155 -13.25 -1.59 11.36
CA LYS A 155 -14.70 -1.88 11.37
C LYS A 155 -15.13 -2.89 10.30
N SER A 156 -14.34 -3.02 9.24
CA SER A 156 -14.71 -3.79 8.05
C SER A 156 -14.25 -5.25 8.11
N GLY A 157 -15.14 -6.14 7.66
CA GLY A 157 -14.88 -7.55 7.45
C GLY A 157 -14.09 -7.88 6.17
N ILE A 158 -13.61 -6.88 5.42
CA ILE A 158 -12.79 -7.11 4.22
C ILE A 158 -11.55 -7.97 4.55
N PRO A 159 -11.20 -9.00 3.76
CA PRO A 159 -10.09 -9.90 4.07
C PRO A 159 -8.70 -9.31 3.70
N VAL A 160 -8.48 -8.01 3.96
CA VAL A 160 -7.16 -7.36 3.95
C VAL A 160 -6.27 -8.03 4.99
N SER A 161 -5.03 -8.34 4.63
CA SER A 161 -4.10 -9.10 5.49
C SER A 161 -3.91 -8.47 6.87
N ASN A 162 -3.79 -9.31 7.91
CA ASN A 162 -3.52 -8.82 9.27
C ASN A 162 -2.21 -8.01 9.31
N VAL A 163 -1.19 -8.47 8.57
CA VAL A 163 0.06 -7.72 8.39
C VAL A 163 -0.21 -6.31 7.93
N ARG A 164 -0.96 -6.12 6.84
CA ARG A 164 -1.24 -4.78 6.32
C ARG A 164 -2.00 -3.93 7.33
N ARG A 165 -3.00 -4.51 7.99
CA ARG A 165 -3.79 -3.85 9.05
C ARG A 165 -2.88 -3.34 10.16
N GLN A 166 -2.01 -4.19 10.70
CA GLN A 166 -1.10 -3.81 11.77
C GLN A 166 0.00 -2.85 11.31
N THR A 167 0.47 -2.93 10.07
CA THR A 167 1.41 -1.94 9.53
C THR A 167 0.78 -0.54 9.46
N ILE A 168 -0.50 -0.44 9.07
CA ILE A 168 -1.23 0.83 9.06
C ILE A 168 -1.45 1.36 10.49
N GLU A 169 -1.74 0.47 11.44
CA GLU A 169 -1.81 0.82 12.87
C GLU A 169 -0.48 1.38 13.39
N MET A 170 0.62 0.65 13.17
CA MET A 170 1.97 1.07 13.54
C MET A 170 2.32 2.43 12.93
N TRP A 171 1.98 2.64 11.65
CA TRP A 171 2.19 3.92 10.98
C TRP A 171 1.46 5.07 11.67
N GLN A 172 0.18 4.90 12.02
CA GLN A 172 -0.60 5.93 12.70
C GLN A 172 -0.05 6.25 14.09
N TYR A 173 0.39 5.25 14.85
CA TYR A 173 1.06 5.49 16.13
C TYR A 173 2.42 6.19 15.95
N TRP A 174 3.15 5.87 14.88
CA TRP A 174 4.40 6.55 14.56
C TRP A 174 4.20 8.04 14.29
N GLN A 175 3.15 8.42 13.54
CA GLN A 175 2.84 9.84 13.27
C GLN A 175 2.68 10.67 14.55
N VAL A 176 2.18 10.05 15.63
CA VAL A 176 1.97 10.70 16.94
C VAL A 176 3.03 10.33 17.98
N LYS A 177 4.11 9.65 17.56
CA LYS A 177 5.23 9.19 18.40
C LYS A 177 4.80 8.30 19.58
N ASP A 178 3.73 7.53 19.41
CA ASP A 178 3.25 6.59 20.43
C ASP A 178 3.97 5.24 20.30
N ILE A 179 5.13 5.13 20.93
CA ILE A 179 5.94 3.90 20.94
C ILE A 179 5.16 2.71 21.52
N THR A 180 4.32 2.94 22.53
CA THR A 180 3.56 1.85 23.15
C THR A 180 2.51 1.29 22.18
N GLY A 181 1.82 2.18 21.45
CA GLY A 181 0.90 1.80 20.39
C GLY A 181 1.61 1.06 19.25
N MET A 182 2.79 1.53 18.82
CA MET A 182 3.59 0.85 17.80
C MET A 182 3.98 -0.56 18.22
N ILE A 183 4.44 -0.77 19.46
CA ILE A 183 4.78 -2.09 20.00
C ILE A 183 3.56 -3.00 20.05
N GLY A 184 2.40 -2.48 20.48
CA GLY A 184 1.16 -3.26 20.52
C GLY A 184 0.69 -3.70 19.14
N ALA A 185 0.79 -2.84 18.13
CA ALA A 185 0.46 -3.20 16.75
C ALA A 185 1.48 -4.20 16.17
N PHE A 186 2.78 -4.06 16.48
CA PHE A 186 3.79 -5.05 16.12
C PHE A 186 3.49 -6.43 16.73
N GLU A 187 3.14 -6.50 18.02
CA GLU A 187 2.72 -7.73 18.69
C GLU A 187 1.52 -8.37 17.99
N ASN A 188 0.47 -7.59 17.72
CA ASN A 188 -0.75 -8.04 17.05
C ASN A 188 -0.51 -8.52 15.60
N MET A 189 0.62 -8.16 14.98
CA MET A 189 0.98 -8.64 13.65
C MET A 189 1.23 -10.15 13.66
N PHE A 190 1.66 -10.68 14.81
CA PHE A 190 2.06 -12.07 15.01
C PHE A 190 1.07 -12.88 15.84
N VAL A 191 0.23 -12.20 16.63
CA VAL A 191 -0.89 -12.84 17.32
C VAL A 191 -2.05 -13.02 16.33
N GLU A 192 -1.92 -13.98 15.42
CA GLU A 192 -3.09 -14.52 14.73
C GLU A 192 -3.91 -15.34 15.74
N SER A 193 -5.21 -15.07 15.84
CA SER A 193 -6.14 -15.85 16.66
C SER A 193 -6.07 -17.35 16.31
N GLU A 194 -6.34 -18.24 17.28
CA GLU A 194 -6.44 -19.70 17.05
C GLU A 194 -7.40 -20.09 15.90
N ALA A 195 -8.31 -19.20 15.50
CA ALA A 195 -9.22 -19.40 14.38
C ALA A 195 -8.53 -19.22 13.01
N ALA A 196 -7.57 -18.31 12.88
CA ALA A 196 -6.82 -18.06 11.64
C ALA A 196 -5.79 -19.16 11.33
N GLN A 197 -5.27 -19.81 12.38
CA GLN A 197 -4.32 -20.93 12.25
C GLN A 197 -4.95 -22.21 11.67
N LYS A 198 -6.28 -22.36 11.74
CA LYS A 198 -6.99 -23.55 11.24
C LYS A 198 -7.26 -23.55 9.74
N GLU A 199 -7.09 -22.42 9.06
CA GLU A 199 -7.40 -22.28 7.61
C GLU A 199 -6.14 -22.33 6.72
N LYS A 200 -4.94 -22.12 7.27
CA LYS A 200 -3.65 -22.12 6.53
C LYS A 200 -2.88 -23.44 6.63
N ALA A 201 -3.51 -24.55 6.28
CA ALA A 201 -2.77 -25.81 6.16
C ALA A 201 -1.86 -25.88 4.92
N ASP A 202 -1.93 -24.93 3.97
CA ASP A 202 -1.18 -25.04 2.71
C ASP A 202 -0.27 -23.85 2.32
N ASN A 203 -0.38 -22.67 2.95
CA ASN A 203 0.48 -21.52 2.63
C ASN A 203 1.02 -20.89 3.92
N GLY A 204 2.34 -20.87 4.06
CA GLY A 204 3.07 -20.59 5.30
C GLY A 204 2.73 -19.31 6.06
N VAL A 205 3.25 -19.29 7.28
CA VAL A 205 3.17 -18.20 8.27
C VAL A 205 3.93 -16.97 7.72
N LEU A 206 3.20 -15.86 7.53
CA LEU A 206 3.70 -14.56 7.00
C LEU A 206 4.37 -14.62 5.61
N ASP A 207 3.59 -14.36 4.56
CA ASP A 207 4.11 -14.03 3.23
C ASP A 207 4.35 -12.51 3.14
N LEU A 208 5.43 -12.05 3.78
CA LEU A 208 5.94 -10.70 3.56
C LEU A 208 6.64 -10.70 2.20
N GLU A 209 6.30 -9.78 1.30
CA GLU A 209 7.19 -9.51 0.18
C GLU A 209 8.45 -8.85 0.76
N THR A 210 9.48 -9.67 0.99
CA THR A 210 10.62 -9.41 1.88
C THR A 210 11.33 -8.08 1.61
N ILE A 211 11.28 -7.58 0.38
CA ILE A 211 11.95 -6.32 0.01
C ILE A 211 11.14 -5.11 0.50
N PHE A 212 9.86 -5.01 0.14
CA PHE A 212 9.07 -3.81 0.44
C PHE A 212 8.59 -3.81 1.89
N ASP A 213 7.96 -4.91 2.32
CA ASP A 213 7.46 -4.99 3.69
C ASP A 213 8.61 -5.04 4.71
N GLY A 214 9.75 -5.64 4.35
CA GLY A 214 10.96 -5.61 5.18
C GLY A 214 11.54 -4.20 5.35
N VAL A 215 11.52 -3.37 4.30
CA VAL A 215 11.93 -1.95 4.41
C VAL A 215 10.96 -1.16 5.28
N ILE A 216 9.65 -1.31 5.07
CA ILE A 216 8.63 -0.59 5.84
C ILE A 216 8.72 -0.95 7.32
N LEU A 217 8.68 -2.24 7.64
CA LEU A 217 8.74 -2.73 9.01
C LEU A 217 10.10 -2.42 9.64
N GLY A 218 11.20 -2.58 8.90
CA GLY A 218 12.54 -2.24 9.40
C GLY A 218 12.67 -0.77 9.78
N SER A 219 12.12 0.15 9.00
CA SER A 219 12.08 1.57 9.34
C SER A 219 11.29 1.84 10.63
N MET A 220 10.09 1.25 10.77
CA MET A 220 9.28 1.42 11.99
C MET A 220 9.96 0.80 13.23
N VAL A 221 10.52 -0.41 13.08
CA VAL A 221 11.20 -1.12 14.17
C VAL A 221 12.47 -0.39 14.59
N ASN A 222 13.21 0.21 13.65
CA ASN A 222 14.35 1.06 13.98
C ASN A 222 13.94 2.31 14.76
N TYR A 223 12.82 2.96 14.40
CA TYR A 223 12.31 4.08 15.18
C TYR A 223 11.94 3.65 16.61
N ILE A 224 11.27 2.51 16.77
CA ILE A 224 11.00 1.94 18.09
C ILE A 224 12.31 1.64 18.83
N LEU A 225 13.30 1.08 18.14
CA LEU A 225 14.62 0.82 18.71
C LEU A 225 15.24 2.11 19.20
N GLU A 226 15.23 3.20 18.46
CA GLU A 226 15.85 4.48 18.85
C GLU A 226 15.15 5.14 20.05
N GLU A 227 13.83 5.07 20.13
CA GLU A 227 13.03 5.84 21.09
C GLU A 227 12.57 5.04 22.33
N SER A 228 12.74 3.71 22.32
CA SER A 228 12.29 2.84 23.42
C SER A 228 13.08 3.00 24.71
N ASN A 229 12.39 2.92 25.85
CA ASN A 229 13.00 2.80 27.16
C ASN A 229 13.28 1.32 27.53
N LEU A 230 13.90 1.08 28.70
CA LEU A 230 14.28 -0.26 29.16
C LEU A 230 13.11 -1.27 29.21
N GLU A 231 11.94 -0.83 29.70
CA GLU A 231 10.75 -1.67 29.80
C GLU A 231 10.23 -2.05 28.41
N GLN A 232 10.17 -1.07 27.50
CA GLN A 232 9.75 -1.26 26.11
C GLN A 232 10.72 -2.17 25.33
N CYS A 233 12.04 -2.00 25.51
CA CYS A 233 13.05 -2.90 24.94
C CYS A 233 12.81 -4.35 25.40
N THR A 234 12.56 -4.55 26.70
CA THR A 234 12.30 -5.89 27.24
C THR A 234 11.02 -6.49 26.64
N LYS A 235 9.94 -5.70 26.55
CA LYS A 235 8.68 -6.16 25.95
C LYS A 235 8.86 -6.58 24.48
N ILE A 236 9.60 -5.81 23.68
CA ILE A 236 9.84 -6.15 22.28
C ILE A 236 10.68 -7.42 22.13
N LEU A 237 11.71 -7.59 22.96
CA LEU A 237 12.51 -8.81 22.97
C LEU A 237 11.65 -10.04 23.26
N ASP A 238 10.72 -9.94 24.22
CA ASP A 238 9.78 -11.02 24.53
C ASP A 238 8.88 -11.34 23.33
N ILE A 239 8.36 -10.32 22.65
CA ILE A 239 7.57 -10.50 21.41
C ILE A 239 8.41 -11.18 20.33
N MET A 240 9.62 -10.69 20.04
CA MET A 240 10.49 -11.25 19.01
C MET A 240 10.88 -12.70 19.29
N ASN A 241 11.14 -13.04 20.56
CA ASN A 241 11.39 -14.43 20.96
C ASN A 241 10.19 -15.33 20.65
N LEU A 242 8.97 -14.90 21.01
CA LEU A 242 7.75 -15.65 20.70
C LEU A 242 7.54 -15.83 19.19
N VAL A 243 7.88 -14.81 18.39
CA VAL A 243 7.78 -14.87 16.93
C VAL A 243 8.75 -15.89 16.34
N VAL A 244 10.01 -15.88 16.79
CA VAL A 244 11.03 -16.84 16.35
C VAL A 244 10.65 -18.28 16.75
N GLU A 245 10.10 -18.48 17.94
CA GLU A 245 9.67 -19.81 18.40
C GLU A 245 8.48 -20.38 17.61
N LYS A 246 7.62 -19.52 17.07
CA LYS A 246 6.35 -19.92 16.43
C LYS A 246 6.38 -19.90 14.90
N ASN A 247 7.49 -19.52 14.27
CA ASN A 247 7.56 -19.31 12.83
C ASN A 247 8.66 -20.14 12.18
N ASP A 248 8.31 -20.91 11.14
CA ASP A 248 9.23 -21.77 10.40
C ASP A 248 9.83 -21.07 9.16
N ASN A 249 9.42 -19.84 8.83
CA ASN A 249 9.94 -19.07 7.70
C ASN A 249 11.34 -18.51 8.01
N SER A 250 12.38 -19.19 7.53
CA SER A 250 13.78 -18.87 7.81
C SER A 250 14.19 -17.44 7.45
N THR A 251 13.71 -16.91 6.32
CA THR A 251 14.09 -15.55 5.88
C THR A 251 13.52 -14.48 6.80
N PHE A 252 12.28 -14.69 7.24
CA PHE A 252 11.63 -13.80 8.18
C PHE A 252 12.24 -13.90 9.58
N VAL A 253 12.52 -15.12 10.05
CA VAL A 253 13.19 -15.37 11.33
C VAL A 253 14.57 -14.71 11.36
N ASP A 254 15.35 -14.79 10.27
CA ASP A 254 16.66 -14.13 10.16
C ASP A 254 16.57 -12.59 10.28
N MET A 255 15.49 -12.00 9.76
CA MET A 255 15.25 -10.56 9.90
C MET A 255 14.90 -10.19 11.35
N ILE A 256 14.02 -10.97 12.00
CA ILE A 256 13.68 -10.76 13.42
C ILE A 256 14.90 -10.94 14.33
N ALA A 257 15.75 -11.93 14.06
CA ALA A 257 16.97 -12.16 14.83
C ALA A 257 17.91 -10.95 14.81
N LYS A 258 18.09 -10.30 13.65
CA LYS A 258 18.90 -9.07 13.55
C LYS A 258 18.31 -7.91 14.36
N TRP A 259 16.99 -7.74 14.35
CA TRP A 259 16.36 -6.70 15.18
C TRP A 259 16.52 -7.03 16.66
N LYS A 260 16.36 -8.29 17.05
CA LYS A 260 16.58 -8.76 18.42
C LYS A 260 17.98 -8.41 18.91
N ASP A 261 19.03 -8.72 18.15
CA ASP A 261 20.42 -8.39 18.51
C ASP A 261 20.60 -6.88 18.78
N ASN A 262 19.97 -6.02 17.96
CA ASN A 262 20.01 -4.57 18.16
C ASN A 262 19.31 -4.13 19.44
N PHE A 263 18.14 -4.71 19.77
CA PHE A 263 17.41 -4.41 21.00
C PHE A 263 18.15 -4.91 22.25
N GLU A 264 18.82 -6.07 22.18
CA GLU A 264 19.69 -6.55 23.25
C GLU A 264 20.85 -5.59 23.49
N GLY A 265 21.49 -5.12 22.41
CA GLY A 265 22.54 -4.10 22.47
C GLY A 265 22.06 -2.80 23.13
N LYS A 266 20.90 -2.27 22.71
CA LYS A 266 20.33 -1.07 23.33
C LYS A 266 20.01 -1.27 24.81
N LYS A 267 19.39 -2.40 25.16
CA LYS A 267 19.06 -2.73 26.55
C LYS A 267 20.30 -2.71 27.44
N MET A 268 21.41 -3.31 27.00
CA MET A 268 22.67 -3.31 27.74
C MET A 268 23.22 -1.90 27.94
N MET A 269 23.20 -1.05 26.91
CA MET A 269 23.67 0.34 27.02
C MET A 269 22.86 1.14 28.05
N ILE A 270 21.52 1.03 28.02
CA ILE A 270 20.65 1.68 29.01
C ILE A 270 20.96 1.18 30.43
N GLU A 271 21.12 -0.13 30.63
CA GLU A 271 21.45 -0.72 31.94
C GLU A 271 22.82 -0.27 32.47
N MET A 272 23.76 0.04 31.57
CA MET A 272 25.08 0.58 31.89
C MET A 272 25.07 2.10 32.14
N GLY A 273 23.94 2.79 31.89
CA GLY A 273 23.82 4.24 32.03
C GLY A 273 24.42 5.03 30.86
N GLU A 274 24.57 4.39 29.70
CA GLU A 274 25.03 5.00 28.45
C GLU A 274 23.81 5.25 27.55
N GLU A 275 23.37 6.52 27.44
CA GLU A 275 22.37 6.99 26.45
C GLU A 275 23.06 7.79 25.33
#